data_AF-A0AAP4A397-F1
#
_entry.id   AF-A0AAP4A397-F1
#
_cell.length_a   1.000
_cell.length_b   1.000
_cell.length_c   1.000
_cell.angle_alpha   90.00
_cell.angle_beta   90.00
_cell.angle_gamma   90.00
#
_symmetry.space_group_name_H-M   'P 1'
#
loop_
_entity.id
_entity.type
_entity.pdbx_description
1 polymer ?
#
loop_
_entity_poly.entity_id
_entity_poly.type
_entity_poly.pdbx_seq_one_letter_code
_entity_poly.pdbx_strand_id
1 'polypeptide(L)' 'MAEIIGKVTGQPIQHISLSDEELEVGMVHAGMPEEYADMLAGLDRRIRENGSNNEGGN' A
#
# COMPACT_ATOMS: atom_id res chain seq x y z
N MET A 1 -7.75 4.92 4.59
CA MET A 1 -8.48 4.27 3.47
C MET A 1 -9.29 3.05 3.92
N ALA A 2 -8.71 2.10 4.67
CA ALA A 2 -9.42 0.90 5.14
C ALA A 2 -10.78 1.16 5.83
N GLU A 3 -10.87 2.19 6.68
CA GLU A 3 -12.13 2.55 7.36
C GLU A 3 -13.24 2.97 6.38
N ILE A 4 -12.91 3.71 5.32
CA ILE A 4 -13.88 4.15 4.30
C ILE A 4 -14.36 2.95 3.50
N ILE A 5 -13.43 2.08 3.08
CA ILE A 5 -13.76 0.86 2.35
C ILE A 5 -14.66 -0.03 3.21
N GLY A 6 -14.31 -0.24 4.47
CA GLY A 6 -15.12 -1.07 5.37
C GLY A 6 -16.53 -0.52 5.62
N LYS A 7 -16.68 0.81 5.68
CA LYS A 7 -18.01 1.45 5.74
C LYS A 7 -18.84 1.22 4.48
N VAL A 8 -18.22 1.23 3.30
CA VAL A 8 -18.92 1.05 2.01
C VAL A 8 -19.24 -0.42 1.74
N THR A 9 -18.35 -1.35 2.12
CA THR A 9 -18.55 -2.79 1.89
C THR A 9 -19.35 -3.46 3.01
N GLY A 10 -19.51 -2.79 4.17
CA GLY A 10 -20.12 -3.38 5.37
C GLY A 10 -19.26 -4.45 6.04
N GLN A 11 -17.98 -4.55 5.66
CA GLN A 11 -17.04 -5.54 6.19
C GLN A 11 -15.94 -4.85 7.01
N PRO A 12 -15.50 -5.45 8.13
CA PRO A 12 -14.34 -4.94 8.84
C PRO A 12 -13.09 -5.12 7.98
N ILE A 13 -12.57 -4.02 7.45
CA ILE A 13 -11.31 -3.98 6.69
C ILE A 13 -10.24 -3.37 7.59
N GLN A 14 -9.13 -4.07 7.76
CA GLN A 14 -7.95 -3.58 8.47
C GLN A 14 -6.86 -3.20 7.46
N HIS A 15 -6.24 -2.04 7.67
CA HIS A 15 -5.02 -1.69 6.95
C HIS A 15 -3.83 -2.39 7.61
N ILE A 16 -3.07 -3.15 6.85
CA ILE A 16 -1.86 -3.83 7.31
C ILE A 16 -0.69 -3.24 6.53
N SER A 17 0.29 -2.69 7.24
CA SER A 17 1.52 -2.22 6.60
C SER A 17 2.43 -3.41 6.35
N LEU A 18 2.74 -3.69 5.09
CA LEU A 18 3.64 -4.74 4.66
C LEU A 18 5.02 -4.15 4.29
N SER A 19 6.06 -4.97 4.33
CA SER A 19 7.31 -4.64 3.64
C SER A 19 7.11 -4.59 2.13
N ASP A 20 8.04 -3.98 1.40
CA ASP A 20 7.94 -3.88 -0.07
C ASP A 20 7.92 -5.24 -0.74
N GLU A 21 8.76 -6.16 -0.27
CA GLU A 21 8.85 -7.54 -0.79
C GLU A 21 7.56 -8.31 -0.52
N GLU A 22 6.97 -8.18 0.67
CA GLU A 22 5.68 -8.81 0.99
C GLU A 22 4.52 -8.22 0.19
N LEU A 23 4.57 -6.91 -0.10
CA LEU A 23 3.57 -6.22 -0.90
C LEU A 23 3.60 -6.70 -2.35
N GLU A 24 4.78 -6.75 -2.95
CA GLU A 24 4.98 -7.21 -4.33
C GLU A 24 4.57 -8.68 -4.50
N VAL A 25 5.06 -9.57 -3.63
CA VAL A 25 4.71 -11.00 -3.65
C VAL A 25 3.19 -11.18 -3.46
N GLY A 26 2.58 -10.41 -2.57
CA GLY A 26 1.13 -10.43 -2.34
C GLY A 26 0.33 -10.03 -3.59
N MET A 27 0.79 -9.01 -4.33
CA MET A 27 0.16 -8.59 -5.58
C MET A 27 0.27 -9.66 -6.67
N VAL A 28 1.45 -10.27 -6.84
CA VAL A 28 1.66 -11.33 -7.83
C VAL A 28 0.78 -12.55 -7.51
N HIS A 29 0.70 -12.96 -6.24
CA HIS A 29 -0.18 -14.04 -5.80
C HIS A 29 -1.67 -13.72 -6.02
N ALA A 30 -2.07 -12.46 -5.97
CA ALA A 30 -3.42 -12.02 -6.30
C ALA A 30 -3.72 -12.02 -7.81
N GLY A 31 -2.76 -12.43 -8.65
CA GLY A 31 -2.89 -12.53 -10.11
C GLY A 31 -2.41 -11.29 -10.86
N MET A 32 -1.69 -10.38 -10.20
CA MET A 32 -1.08 -9.22 -10.86
C MET A 32 0.18 -9.63 -11.64
N PRO A 33 0.41 -9.10 -12.86
CA PRO A 33 1.69 -9.27 -13.54
C PRO A 33 2.86 -8.69 -12.73
N GLU A 34 3.99 -9.39 -12.71
CA GLU A 34 5.17 -9.04 -11.93
C GLU A 34 5.67 -7.61 -12.20
N GLU A 35 5.79 -7.22 -13.48
CA GLU A 35 6.20 -5.86 -13.86
C GLU A 35 5.25 -4.77 -13.32
N TYR A 36 3.96 -5.10 -13.18
CA TYR A 36 2.98 -4.15 -12.66
C TYR A 36 2.99 -4.11 -11.13
N ALA A 37 3.27 -5.24 -10.47
CA ALA A 37 3.46 -5.32 -9.03
C ALA A 37 4.69 -4.54 -8.57
N ASP A 38 5.83 -4.72 -9.25
CA ASP A 38 7.09 -3.98 -8.98
C ASP A 38 6.87 -2.46 -9.11
N MET A 39 6.21 -2.03 -10.20
CA MET A 39 5.90 -0.61 -10.41
C MET A 39 5.06 -0.02 -9.27
N LEU A 40 4.04 -0.73 -8.80
CA LEU A 40 3.18 -0.27 -7.70
C LEU A 40 3.88 -0.31 -6.34
N ALA A 41 4.69 -1.32 -6.06
CA ALA A 41 5.51 -1.38 -4.85
C ALA A 41 6.52 -0.22 -4.80
N GLY A 42 7.16 0.10 -5.93
CA GLY A 42 8.04 1.26 -6.06
C GLY A 42 7.32 2.61 -5.85
N LEU A 43 6.07 2.73 -6.29
CA LEU A 43 5.25 3.91 -6.02
C LEU A 43 4.90 4.04 -4.53
N ASP A 44 4.49 2.95 -3.88
CA ASP A 44 4.17 2.93 -2.44
C ASP A 44 5.37 3.35 -1.59
N ARG A 45 6.56 2.81 -1.90
CA ARG A 45 7.82 3.20 -1.27
C ARG A 45 8.05 4.71 -1.37
N ARG A 46 7.94 5.29 -2.57
CA ARG A 46 8.13 6.73 -2.79
C ARG A 46 7.11 7.59 -2.05
N ILE A 47 5.86 7.14 -1.94
CA ILE A 47 4.82 7.84 -1.18
C ILE A 47 5.17 7.84 0.31
N ARG A 48 5.63 6.70 0.86
CA ARG A 48 6.07 6.63 2.26
C ARG A 48 7.29 7.50 2.53
N GLU A 49 8.29 7.46 1.66
CA GLU A 49 9.52 8.28 1.78
C GLU A 49 9.24 9.78 1.65
N ASN A 50 8.40 10.20 0.70
CA ASN A 50 8.08 11.62 0.52
C ASN A 50 7.03 12.11 1.53
N GLY A 51 6.09 11.27 1.95
CA GLY A 51 5.08 11.58 2.94
C GLY A 51 5.65 11.72 4.35
N SER A 52 6.74 11.02 4.66
CA SER A 52 7.48 11.16 5.93
C SER A 52 8.35 12.42 6.00
N ASN A 53 8.57 13.12 4.88
CA ASN A 53 9.38 14.33 4.83
C ASN A 53 8.59 15.64 5.12
N ASN A 54 7.40 15.56 5.74
CA ASN A 54 6.55 16.71 6.09
C ASN A 54 6.22 16.83 7.60
N GLU A 55 6.99 16.21 8.50
CA GLU A 55 6.88 16.46 9.95
C GLU A 55 8.07 17.29 10.47
N GLY A 56 8.29 18.46 9.87
CA GLY A 56 9.33 19.38 10.30
C GLY A 56 9.05 20.81 9.86
N GLY A 57 8.10 21.49 10.51
CA GLY A 57 7.83 22.89 10.25
C GLY A 57 6.68 23.50 11.04
N ASN A 58 6.87 23.66 12.36
CA ASN A 58 6.73 24.95 13.08
C ASN A 58 6.95 24.74 14.58
#